data_AF-D0LU22-F1
#
_entry.id   AF-D0LU22-F1
#
_cell.length_a   1.000
_cell.length_b   1.000
_cell.length_c   1.000
_cell.angle_alpha   90.00
_cell.angle_beta   90.00
_cell.angle_gamma   90.00
#
_symmetry.space_group_name_H-M   'P 1'
#
loop_
_entity.id
_entity.type
_entity.pdbx_description
1 polymer ?
#
loop_
_entity_poly.entity_id
_entity_poly.type
_entity_poly.pdbx_seq_one_letter_code
_entity_poly.pdbx_strand_id
1 'polypeptide(L)'
;MNQRNLLYVLLACSGVCCESESSLFTHSLAWQCITSSGCERADAVTGIDRAWVGTNQIDLYSSTDVGISNQLTRVPSPDAPEGCKFLYGLNLFGHSLEPLVICRAGDGDGFDFDVEIPNSNPTSASAWHVEIRRR
;
A
#
# COMPACT_ATOMS: atom_id res chain seq x y z
N MET A 1 -70.36 3.62 -4.52
CA MET A 1 -69.39 3.82 -3.41
C MET A 1 -68.02 3.44 -3.96
N ASN A 2 -67.20 4.46 -4.26
CA ASN A 2 -65.93 4.32 -4.98
C ASN A 2 -64.81 3.95 -4.03
N GLN A 3 -64.28 2.73 -4.16
CA GLN A 3 -63.17 2.23 -3.35
C GLN A 3 -61.85 2.58 -4.06
N ARG A 4 -61.18 3.62 -3.56
CA ARG A 4 -59.85 4.08 -4.00
C ARG A 4 -58.82 3.04 -3.58
N ASN A 5 -58.26 2.30 -4.54
CA ASN A 5 -57.07 1.47 -4.32
C ASN A 5 -55.85 2.40 -4.20
N LEU A 6 -55.36 2.58 -2.96
CA LEU A 6 -54.07 3.19 -2.69
C LEU A 6 -52.96 2.26 -3.21
N LEU A 7 -52.22 2.70 -4.23
CA LEU A 7 -50.92 2.14 -4.57
C LEU A 7 -49.94 2.46 -3.43
N TYR A 8 -49.58 1.45 -2.65
CA TYR A 8 -48.40 1.50 -1.80
C TYR A 8 -47.16 1.29 -2.68
N VAL A 9 -46.56 2.39 -3.12
CA VAL A 9 -45.21 2.37 -3.68
C VAL A 9 -44.24 2.15 -2.53
N LEU A 10 -43.92 0.89 -2.26
CA LEU A 10 -42.79 0.52 -1.41
C LEU A 10 -41.51 0.89 -2.15
N LEU A 11 -41.02 2.12 -1.89
CA LEU A 11 -39.62 2.45 -2.05
C LEU A 11 -38.84 1.61 -1.03
N ALA A 12 -38.54 0.37 -1.40
CA ALA A 12 -37.48 -0.38 -0.75
C ALA A 12 -36.19 0.36 -1.08
N CYS A 13 -35.71 1.15 -0.11
CA CYS A 13 -34.39 1.73 -0.11
C CYS A 13 -33.42 0.65 -0.58
N SER A 14 -32.86 0.87 -1.76
CA SER A 14 -31.67 0.22 -2.26
C SER A 14 -30.70 0.13 -1.09
N GLY A 15 -30.48 -1.08 -0.61
CA GLY A 15 -29.37 -1.42 0.25
C GLY A 15 -28.10 -1.14 -0.53
N VAL A 16 -27.69 0.13 -0.55
CA VAL A 16 -26.32 0.51 -0.77
C VAL A 16 -25.59 -0.15 0.37
N CYS A 17 -25.11 -1.37 0.11
CA CYS A 17 -24.06 -1.98 0.89
C CYS A 17 -22.92 -0.97 0.83
N CYS A 18 -22.84 -0.13 1.86
CA CYS A 18 -21.67 0.65 2.17
C CYS A 18 -20.64 -0.36 2.69
N GLU A 19 -20.13 -1.21 1.80
CA GLU A 19 -18.88 -1.90 2.06
C GLU A 19 -17.85 -0.79 2.16
N SER A 20 -17.49 -0.45 3.40
CA SER A 20 -16.40 0.47 3.65
C SER A 20 -15.17 -0.03 2.91
N GLU A 21 -14.51 0.83 2.14
CA GLU A 21 -13.25 0.54 1.42
C GLU A 21 -12.16 -0.10 2.31
N SER A 22 -12.34 -0.12 3.63
CA SER A 22 -11.50 -0.84 4.58
C SER A 22 -11.39 -2.34 4.30
N SER A 23 -12.33 -2.98 3.58
CA SER A 23 -12.25 -4.43 3.29
C SER A 23 -11.21 -4.81 2.23
N LEU A 24 -10.73 -3.84 1.45
CA LEU A 24 -9.78 -4.11 0.35
C LEU A 24 -8.32 -4.13 0.83
N PHE A 25 -7.98 -3.47 1.94
CA PHE A 25 -6.58 -3.38 2.40
C PHE A 25 -6.30 -4.45 3.46
N THR A 26 -5.37 -5.36 3.15
CA THR A 26 -5.02 -6.47 4.05
C THR A 26 -3.93 -6.10 5.06
N HIS A 27 -3.16 -5.04 4.80
CA HIS A 27 -2.00 -4.66 5.59
C HIS A 27 -1.91 -3.13 5.83
N SER A 28 -1.27 -2.74 6.92
CA SER A 28 -0.78 -1.38 7.17
C SER A 28 0.69 -1.25 6.80
N LEU A 29 1.10 -0.05 6.40
CA LEU A 29 2.48 0.31 6.15
C LEU A 29 2.97 1.32 7.17
N ALA A 30 4.20 1.12 7.66
CA ALA A 30 4.94 2.08 8.44
C ALA A 30 6.27 2.37 7.74
N TRP A 31 6.62 3.66 7.69
CA TRP A 31 7.87 4.14 7.11
C TRP A 31 8.72 4.76 8.21
N GLN A 32 9.99 4.35 8.27
CA GLN A 32 10.96 4.92 9.18
C GLN A 32 12.12 5.49 8.37
N CYS A 33 12.39 6.78 8.57
CA CYS A 33 13.58 7.41 8.02
C CYS A 33 14.82 6.87 8.75
N ILE A 34 15.77 6.30 8.01
CA ILE A 34 17.04 5.79 8.56
C ILE A 34 18.25 6.62 8.11
N THR A 35 18.04 7.66 7.30
CA THR A 35 19.07 8.62 6.91
C THR A 35 19.35 9.61 8.05
N SER A 36 20.61 9.71 8.48
CA SER A 36 20.98 10.51 9.66
C SER A 36 20.76 12.02 9.50
N SER A 37 20.79 12.55 8.28
CA SER A 37 20.49 13.96 7.98
C SER A 37 19.00 14.28 7.94
N GLY A 38 18.14 13.27 8.16
CA GLY A 38 16.71 13.35 7.90
C GLY A 38 16.37 12.94 6.48
N CYS A 39 15.07 12.71 6.25
CA CYS A 39 14.55 12.30 4.96
C CYS A 39 13.61 13.37 4.40
N GLU A 40 13.88 13.81 3.17
CA GLU A 40 12.95 14.66 2.46
C GLU A 40 11.68 13.88 2.11
N ARG A 41 10.57 14.59 1.85
CA ARG A 41 9.27 14.00 1.45
C ARG A 41 8.59 13.13 2.53
N ALA A 42 8.97 13.29 3.80
CA ALA A 42 8.42 12.48 4.90
C ALA A 42 6.88 12.45 4.94
N ASP A 43 6.22 13.60 4.78
CA ASP A 43 4.76 13.66 4.80
C ASP A 43 4.13 12.88 3.63
N ALA A 44 4.74 12.96 2.44
CA ALA A 44 4.23 12.26 1.26
C ALA A 44 4.48 10.75 1.31
N VAL A 45 5.65 10.33 1.83
CA VAL A 45 5.99 8.91 1.99
C VAL A 45 5.14 8.28 3.08
N THR A 46 5.04 8.91 4.26
CA THR A 46 4.26 8.37 5.38
C THR A 46 2.76 8.36 5.10
N GLY A 47 2.28 9.19 4.18
CA GLY A 47 0.92 9.13 3.66
C GLY A 47 0.58 7.83 2.92
N ILE A 48 1.57 7.05 2.45
CA ILE A 48 1.40 5.72 1.83
C ILE A 48 1.35 4.66 2.92
N ASP A 49 0.20 4.48 3.56
CA ASP A 49 0.07 3.78 4.85
C ASP A 49 -0.75 2.47 4.79
N ARG A 50 -1.14 2.06 3.59
CA ARG A 50 -2.00 0.88 3.35
C ARG A 50 -1.44 0.02 2.25
N ALA A 51 -1.61 -1.29 2.40
CA ALA A 51 -1.35 -2.22 1.30
C ALA A 51 -2.42 -3.30 1.15
N TRP A 52 -2.53 -3.76 -0.08
CA TRP A 52 -3.07 -5.07 -0.41
C TRP A 52 -1.92 -5.99 -0.80
N VAL A 53 -1.76 -7.10 -0.07
CA VAL A 53 -0.75 -8.11 -0.37
C VAL A 53 -1.44 -9.34 -0.96
N GLY A 54 -1.19 -9.58 -2.24
CA GLY A 54 -1.60 -10.77 -2.97
C GLY A 54 -0.48 -11.82 -3.08
N THR A 55 -0.74 -12.88 -3.86
CA THR A 55 0.20 -13.99 -4.03
C THR A 55 1.49 -13.55 -4.72
N ASN A 56 1.39 -12.75 -5.78
CA ASN A 56 2.52 -12.31 -6.61
C ASN A 56 2.65 -10.79 -6.71
N GLN A 57 1.86 -10.06 -5.92
CA GLN A 57 1.71 -8.62 -6.06
C GLN A 57 1.53 -7.97 -4.70
N ILE A 58 2.07 -6.77 -4.55
CA ILE A 58 1.83 -5.89 -3.41
C ILE A 58 1.41 -4.55 -3.99
N ASP A 59 0.24 -4.07 -3.61
CA ASP A 59 -0.24 -2.74 -3.98
C ASP A 59 -0.17 -1.83 -2.77
N LEU A 60 0.43 -0.66 -2.94
CA LEU A 60 0.56 0.37 -1.90
C LEU A 60 -0.38 1.53 -2.20
N TYR A 61 -1.04 2.00 -1.16
CA TYR A 61 -2.07 3.03 -1.24
C TYR A 61 -1.83 4.11 -0.19
N SER A 62 -2.24 5.33 -0.51
CA SER A 62 -2.26 6.43 0.45
C SER A 62 -3.65 6.64 1.06
N SER A 63 -3.72 6.89 2.37
CA SER A 63 -4.94 7.36 3.03
C SER A 63 -5.25 8.83 2.80
N THR A 64 -4.24 9.63 2.43
CA THR A 64 -4.36 11.08 2.23
C THR A 64 -4.50 11.47 0.76
N ASP A 65 -4.00 10.65 -0.17
CA ASP A 65 -4.09 10.88 -1.62
C ASP A 65 -4.57 9.63 -2.37
N VAL A 66 -5.84 9.63 -2.78
CA VAL A 66 -6.48 8.51 -3.49
C VAL A 66 -5.91 8.28 -4.90
N GLY A 67 -5.16 9.24 -5.45
CA GLY A 67 -4.47 9.09 -6.73
C GLY A 67 -3.20 8.26 -6.64
N ILE A 68 -2.65 8.05 -5.43
CA ILE A 68 -1.45 7.25 -5.23
C ILE A 68 -1.82 5.78 -5.11
N SER A 69 -1.46 5.02 -6.14
CA SER A 69 -1.50 3.56 -6.18
C SER A 69 -0.22 3.06 -6.83
N ASN A 70 0.56 2.25 -6.10
CA ASN A 70 1.80 1.68 -6.59
C ASN A 70 1.71 0.16 -6.58
N GLN A 71 1.88 -0.45 -7.75
CA GLN A 71 1.86 -1.89 -7.91
C GLN A 71 3.30 -2.42 -7.95
N LEU A 72 3.59 -3.39 -7.09
CA LEU A 72 4.87 -4.06 -7.03
C LEU A 72 4.69 -5.55 -7.32
N THR A 73 5.58 -6.11 -8.12
CA THR A 73 5.55 -7.53 -8.52
C THR A 73 6.56 -8.33 -7.71
N ARG A 74 6.09 -9.39 -7.06
CA ARG A 74 6.93 -10.35 -6.34
C ARG A 74 7.44 -11.41 -7.30
N VAL A 75 8.75 -11.50 -7.44
CA VAL A 75 9.40 -12.50 -8.31
C VAL A 75 10.18 -13.48 -7.41
N PRO A 76 9.79 -14.75 -7.37
CA PRO A 76 10.62 -15.80 -6.78
C PRO A 76 11.95 -15.87 -7.53
N SER A 77 13.06 -15.83 -6.80
CA SER A 77 14.40 -15.99 -7.37
C SER A 77 15.23 -16.91 -6.49
N PRO A 78 16.04 -17.82 -7.07
CA PRO A 78 17.02 -18.58 -6.31
C PRO A 78 18.12 -17.70 -5.69
N ASP A 79 18.31 -16.48 -6.20
CA ASP A 79 19.31 -15.53 -5.70
C ASP A 79 18.80 -14.69 -4.51
N ALA A 80 17.51 -14.80 -4.17
CA ALA A 80 16.96 -14.11 -3.00
C ALA A 80 17.42 -14.84 -1.71
N PRO A 81 17.75 -14.10 -0.63
CA PRO A 81 18.04 -14.71 0.66
C PRO A 81 16.90 -15.62 1.16
N GLU A 82 17.22 -16.57 2.02
CA GLU A 82 16.21 -17.47 2.59
C GLU A 82 15.11 -16.68 3.30
N GLY A 83 13.84 -16.99 2.98
CA GLY A 83 12.69 -16.28 3.54
C GLY A 83 12.37 -14.92 2.89
N CYS A 84 13.14 -14.50 1.88
CA CYS A 84 12.95 -13.25 1.17
C CYS A 84 12.53 -13.44 -0.29
N LYS A 85 12.06 -12.36 -0.92
CA LYS A 85 11.70 -12.30 -2.35
C LYS A 85 12.19 -11.01 -2.96
N PHE A 86 12.41 -11.00 -4.27
CA PHE A 86 12.61 -9.74 -4.98
C PHE A 86 11.27 -9.10 -5.33
N LEU A 87 11.24 -7.78 -5.26
CA LEU A 87 10.09 -6.95 -5.49
C LEU A 87 10.46 -5.89 -6.52
N TYR A 88 9.69 -5.84 -7.62
CA TYR A 88 9.98 -4.99 -8.77
C TYR A 88 8.85 -4.01 -9.03
N GLY A 89 9.18 -2.88 -9.67
CA GLY A 89 8.19 -1.95 -10.20
C GLY A 89 7.69 -0.90 -9.21
N LEU A 90 8.36 -0.73 -8.06
CA LEU A 90 8.06 0.41 -7.20
C LEU A 90 8.43 1.70 -7.93
N ASN A 91 7.43 2.53 -8.18
CA ASN A 91 7.62 3.86 -8.76
C ASN A 91 7.17 4.89 -7.73
N LEU A 92 8.06 5.74 -7.25
CA LEU A 92 7.71 6.80 -6.29
C LEU A 92 8.18 8.14 -6.84
N PHE A 93 7.30 9.13 -6.79
CA PHE A 93 7.60 10.52 -7.19
C PHE A 93 8.16 10.64 -8.63
N GLY A 94 7.72 9.77 -9.54
CA GLY A 94 8.19 9.73 -10.93
C GLY A 94 9.49 8.96 -11.14
N HIS A 95 10.02 8.29 -10.12
CA HIS A 95 11.24 7.50 -10.19
C HIS A 95 10.95 6.01 -9.99
N SER A 96 11.43 5.19 -10.92
CA SER A 96 11.48 3.75 -10.73
C SER A 96 12.63 3.42 -9.80
N LEU A 97 12.34 2.67 -8.73
CA LEU A 97 13.33 2.30 -7.74
C LEU A 97 13.92 0.93 -8.08
N GLU A 98 15.14 0.70 -7.61
CA GLU A 98 15.84 -0.57 -7.80
C GLU A 98 15.03 -1.74 -7.23
N PRO A 99 15.25 -2.97 -7.73
CA PRO A 99 14.60 -4.16 -7.18
C PRO A 99 14.86 -4.26 -5.67
N LEU A 100 13.79 -4.38 -4.91
CA LEU A 100 13.85 -4.45 -3.46
C LEU A 100 13.88 -5.90 -3.02
N VAL A 101 14.58 -6.18 -1.93
CA VAL A 101 14.50 -7.47 -1.24
C VAL A 101 13.51 -7.31 -0.11
N ILE A 102 12.40 -8.05 -0.17
CA ILE A 102 11.39 -8.07 0.87
C ILE A 102 11.47 -9.38 1.65
N CYS A 103 11.66 -9.28 2.96
CA CYS A 103 11.83 -10.40 3.86
C CYS A 103 10.63 -10.53 4.80
N ARG A 104 10.40 -11.72 5.35
CA ARG A 104 9.40 -11.89 6.41
C ARG A 104 9.90 -11.26 7.69
N ALA A 105 9.09 -10.40 8.29
CA ALA A 105 9.33 -9.93 9.65
C ALA A 105 9.09 -11.11 10.62
N GLY A 106 10.03 -11.35 11.54
CA GLY A 106 10.23 -12.61 12.28
C GLY A 106 9.02 -13.26 12.97
N ASP A 107 7.91 -12.54 13.17
CA ASP A 107 6.83 -12.94 14.09
C ASP A 107 5.43 -13.03 13.44
N GLY A 108 5.27 -13.01 12.11
CA GLY A 108 3.93 -13.16 11.51
C GLY A 108 3.83 -13.05 9.99
N ASP A 109 2.62 -12.72 9.50
CA ASP A 109 2.32 -12.41 8.09
C ASP A 109 2.74 -10.97 7.72
N GLY A 110 3.88 -10.53 8.24
CA GLY A 110 4.46 -9.22 7.99
C GLY A 110 5.69 -9.30 7.09
N PHE A 111 6.04 -8.17 6.51
CA PHE A 111 7.24 -8.04 5.70
C PHE A 111 8.00 -6.77 6.05
N ASP A 112 9.31 -6.81 5.87
CA ASP A 112 10.17 -5.64 5.97
C ASP A 112 11.11 -5.54 4.77
N PHE A 113 11.52 -4.31 4.45
CA PHE A 113 12.53 -4.01 3.45
C PHE A 113 13.07 -2.59 3.62
N ASP A 114 14.27 -2.36 3.11
CA ASP A 114 14.85 -1.02 3.00
C ASP A 114 14.74 -0.52 1.55
N VAL A 115 14.55 0.78 1.39
CA VAL A 115 14.45 1.44 0.09
C VAL A 115 15.09 2.81 0.10
N GLU A 116 15.79 3.14 -0.98
CA GLU A 116 16.28 4.50 -1.22
C GLU A 116 15.28 5.27 -2.09
N ILE A 117 14.83 6.42 -1.59
CA ILE A 117 13.86 7.28 -2.27
C ILE A 117 14.58 8.58 -2.66
N PRO A 118 14.55 8.97 -3.95
CA PRO A 118 15.10 10.25 -4.39
C PRO A 118 14.46 11.45 -3.67
N ASN A 119 15.31 12.36 -3.23
CA ASN A 119 14.91 13.61 -2.59
C ASN A 119 14.26 14.58 -3.59
N SER A 120 13.96 15.80 -3.17
CA SER A 120 13.48 16.86 -4.08
C SER A 120 14.57 17.24 -5.09
N ASN A 121 15.82 17.24 -4.63
CA ASN A 121 16.98 17.27 -5.50
C ASN A 121 17.34 15.84 -5.95
N PRO A 122 17.24 15.52 -7.26
CA PRO A 122 17.43 14.16 -7.77
C PRO A 122 18.86 13.62 -7.65
N THR A 123 19.84 14.46 -7.28
CA THR A 123 21.22 14.01 -7.05
C THR A 123 21.44 13.41 -5.65
N SER A 124 20.38 13.31 -4.85
CA SER A 124 20.44 12.75 -3.50
C SER A 124 19.24 11.87 -3.23
N ALA A 125 19.40 10.89 -2.34
CA ALA A 125 18.36 10.00 -1.89
C ALA A 125 18.37 9.91 -0.37
N SER A 126 17.22 9.55 0.19
CA SER A 126 17.07 9.18 1.58
C SER A 126 16.71 7.71 1.67
N ALA A 127 17.40 6.99 2.55
CA ALA A 127 17.09 5.61 2.91
C ALA A 127 15.96 5.55 3.93
N TRP A 128 15.05 4.60 3.69
CA TRP A 128 13.86 4.32 4.49
C TRP A 128 13.77 2.84 4.81
N HIS A 129 13.43 2.52 6.05
CA HIS A 129 12.97 1.20 6.45
C HIS A 129 11.44 1.14 6.35
N VAL A 130 10.91 0.07 5.77
CA VAL A 130 9.48 -0.11 5.54
C VAL A 130 9.02 -1.38 6.22
N GLU A 131 7.97 -1.26 7.00
CA GLU A 131 7.30 -2.40 7.61
C GLU A 131 5.86 -2.53 7.08
N ILE A 132 5.55 -3.70 6.54
CA ILE A 132 4.21 -4.11 6.15
C ILE A 132 3.67 -5.06 7.22
N ARG A 133 2.60 -4.67 7.91
CA ARG A 133 2.01 -5.46 8.99
C ARG A 133 0.57 -5.85 8.65
N ARG A 134 0.21 -7.10 8.92
CA ARG A 134 -1.18 -7.57 8.74
C ARG A 134 -2.11 -6.82 9.70
N ARG A 135 -3.26 -6.36 9.18
CA ARG A 135 -4.32 -5.74 9.98
C ARG A 135 -5.22 -6.77 10.65
#